data_AF-A0A1C0VPA0-F1
#
_entry.id   AF-A0A1C0VPA0-F1
#
_cell.length_a   1.000
_cell.length_b   1.000
_cell.length_c   1.000
_cell.angle_alpha   90.00
_cell.angle_beta   90.00
_cell.angle_gamma   90.00
#
_symmetry.space_group_name_H-M   'P 1'
#
loop_
_entity.id
_entity.type
_entity.pdbx_description
1 polymer ?
#
loop_
_entity_poly.entity_id
_entity_poly.type
_entity_poly.pdbx_seq_one_letter_code
_entity_poly.pdbx_strand_id
1 'polypeptide(L)'
;MRKTHLRTRAQLRQAAMNFAGTRDRHNIQRMEGDRYYLEGVGYLIGDISCKFNARSGYIRCAVNPCGPCQDCRYYEQKELTSSEST
;
A
#
# COMPACT_ATOMS: atom_id res chain seq x y z
N MET A 1 27.79 22.55 -28.37
CA MET A 1 26.32 22.73 -28.15
C MET A 1 25.53 21.40 -28.20
N ARG A 2 25.63 20.56 -29.24
CA ARG A 2 24.82 19.31 -29.36
C ARG A 2 25.15 18.20 -28.34
N LYS A 3 26.43 18.01 -27.99
CA LYS A 3 26.87 16.94 -27.07
C LYS A 3 26.41 17.17 -25.62
N THR A 4 26.36 18.41 -25.17
CA THR A 4 25.87 18.78 -23.83
C THR A 4 24.37 18.51 -23.69
N HIS A 5 23.57 18.89 -24.69
CA HIS A 5 22.13 18.62 -24.69
C HIS A 5 21.78 17.12 -24.62
N LEU A 6 22.53 16.27 -25.34
CA LEU A 6 22.35 14.81 -25.27
C LEU A 6 22.70 14.25 -23.89
N ARG A 7 23.78 14.75 -23.26
CA ARG A 7 24.16 14.36 -21.89
C ARG A 7 23.10 14.76 -20.86
N THR A 8 22.56 15.97 -20.97
CA THR A 8 21.49 16.45 -20.08
C THR A 8 20.21 15.61 -20.23
N ARG A 9 19.79 15.27 -21.45
CA ARG A 9 18.64 14.35 -21.68
C ARG A 9 18.87 12.97 -21.07
N ALA A 10 20.07 12.41 -21.19
CA ALA A 10 20.40 11.11 -20.61
C ALA A 10 20.35 11.16 -19.07
N GLN A 11 20.91 12.20 -18.46
CA GLN A 11 20.87 12.41 -17.01
C GLN A 11 19.44 12.57 -16.48
N LEU A 12 18.60 13.36 -17.15
CA LEU A 12 17.19 13.51 -16.78
C LEU A 12 16.42 12.18 -16.88
N ARG A 13 16.67 11.41 -17.95
CA ARG A 13 16.06 10.08 -18.12
C ARG A 13 16.48 9.12 -17.01
N GLN A 14 17.77 9.13 -16.65
CA GLN A 14 18.29 8.28 -15.57
C GLN A 14 17.71 8.68 -14.21
N ALA A 15 17.62 9.98 -13.92
CA ALA A 15 16.99 10.49 -12.70
C ALA A 15 15.50 10.10 -12.61
N ALA A 16 14.76 10.19 -13.72
CA ALA A 16 13.36 9.78 -13.78
C ALA A 16 13.18 8.27 -13.50
N MET A 17 14.06 7.40 -14.05
CA MET A 17 14.00 5.96 -13.78
C MET A 17 14.35 5.61 -12.33
N ASN A 18 15.34 6.28 -11.74
CA ASN A 18 15.67 6.11 -10.32
C ASN A 18 14.53 6.57 -9.39
N PHE A 19 13.83 7.64 -9.75
CA PHE A 19 12.67 8.14 -9.00
C PHE A 19 11.45 7.21 -9.09
N ALA A 20 11.20 6.62 -10.27
CA ALA A 20 10.16 5.60 -10.43
C ALA A 20 10.47 4.35 -9.59
N GLY A 21 11.70 3.83 -9.64
CA GLY A 21 12.09 2.64 -8.88
C GLY A 21 12.13 2.83 -7.36
N THR A 22 12.41 4.04 -6.87
CA THR A 22 12.35 4.35 -5.43
C THR A 22 10.91 4.43 -4.92
N ARG A 23 9.97 4.98 -5.69
CA ARG A 23 8.53 4.96 -5.34
C ARG A 23 7.98 3.54 -5.26
N ASP A 24 8.34 2.68 -6.20
CA ASP A 24 7.92 1.27 -6.19
C ASP A 24 8.51 0.51 -5.00
N ARG A 25 9.80 0.70 -4.69
CA ARG A 25 10.44 0.04 -3.53
C ARG A 25 9.81 0.43 -2.20
N HIS A 26 9.50 1.70 -1.98
CA HIS A 26 8.85 2.12 -0.73
C HIS A 26 7.43 1.55 -0.60
N ASN A 27 6.71 1.40 -1.71
CA ASN A 27 5.37 0.80 -1.72
C ASN A 27 5.47 -0.71 -1.42
N ILE A 28 6.36 -1.43 -2.10
CA ILE A 28 6.59 -2.87 -1.90
C ILE A 28 7.12 -3.18 -0.49
N GLN A 29 8.11 -2.44 0.03
CA GLN A 29 8.64 -2.66 1.38
C GLN A 29 7.61 -2.37 2.47
N ARG A 30 6.63 -1.50 2.24
CA ARG A 30 5.51 -1.32 3.16
C ARG A 30 4.55 -2.51 3.17
N MET A 31 4.49 -3.31 2.09
CA MET A 31 3.53 -4.42 1.88
C MET A 31 3.95 -5.74 2.51
N GLU A 32 5.23 -5.93 2.84
CA GLU A 32 5.71 -7.21 3.37
C GLU A 32 5.46 -7.35 4.88
N GLY A 33 5.44 -6.24 5.64
CA GLY A 33 5.31 -6.27 7.10
C GLY A 33 3.88 -6.43 7.63
N ASP A 34 2.87 -6.09 6.83
CA ASP A 34 1.46 -6.11 7.25
C ASP A 34 0.62 -7.18 6.56
N ARG A 35 1.26 -8.11 5.84
CA ARG A 35 0.59 -9.26 5.22
C ARG A 35 0.47 -10.43 6.20
N TYR A 36 -0.73 -10.93 6.39
CA TYR A 36 -0.98 -12.11 7.22
C TYR A 36 -2.09 -12.98 6.62
N TYR A 37 -2.10 -14.25 7.03
CA TYR A 37 -3.14 -15.20 6.64
C TYR A 37 -4.22 -15.26 7.71
N LEU A 38 -5.49 -15.20 7.30
CA LEU A 38 -6.63 -15.45 8.16
C LEU A 38 -7.40 -16.67 7.62
N GLU A 39 -7.61 -17.64 8.49
CA GLU A 39 -8.35 -18.85 8.14
C GLU A 39 -9.76 -18.53 7.62
N GLY A 40 -10.17 -19.19 6.54
CA GLY A 40 -11.45 -18.96 5.88
C GLY A 40 -11.54 -17.68 5.01
N VAL A 41 -10.50 -16.83 4.99
CA VAL A 41 -10.47 -15.60 4.18
C VAL A 41 -9.31 -15.59 3.18
N GLY A 42 -8.13 -16.07 3.59
CA GLY A 42 -6.93 -16.06 2.76
C GLY A 42 -5.90 -15.03 3.25
N TYR A 43 -5.05 -14.54 2.33
CA TYR A 43 -4.06 -13.51 2.64
C TYR A 43 -4.69 -12.12 2.66
N LEU A 44 -4.38 -11.33 3.68
CA LEU A 44 -4.83 -9.95 3.86
C LEU A 44 -3.63 -9.05 4.13
N ILE A 45 -3.80 -7.76 3.84
CA ILE A 45 -2.92 -6.68 4.26
C ILE A 45 -3.72 -5.58 4.98
N GLY A 46 -3.05 -4.81 5.83
CA GLY A 46 -3.67 -3.75 6.63
C GLY A 46 -4.46 -4.27 7.84
N ASP A 47 -5.02 -3.37 8.64
CA ASP A 47 -5.73 -3.71 9.87
C ASP A 47 -7.16 -4.21 9.60
N ILE A 48 -7.48 -5.45 9.95
CA ILE A 48 -8.83 -6.03 9.79
C ILE A 48 -9.85 -5.52 10.80
N SER A 49 -9.40 -4.88 11.89
CA SER A 49 -10.31 -4.16 12.77
C SER A 49 -10.86 -2.89 12.12
N CYS A 50 -10.28 -2.42 11.00
CA CYS A 50 -10.85 -1.33 10.21
C CYS A 50 -12.09 -1.81 9.43
N LYS A 51 -13.22 -1.11 9.60
CA LYS A 51 -14.47 -1.31 8.84
C LYS A 51 -14.30 -1.20 7.33
N PHE A 52 -13.33 -0.40 6.87
CA PHE A 52 -13.02 -0.21 5.45
C PHE A 52 -11.85 -1.05 4.95
N ASN A 53 -11.38 -2.03 5.72
CA ASN A 53 -10.40 -3.01 5.25
C ASN A 53 -10.96 -3.71 3.99
N ALA A 54 -10.15 -3.81 2.94
CA ALA A 54 -10.60 -4.37 1.66
C ALA A 54 -10.60 -5.91 1.61
N ARG A 55 -10.18 -6.57 2.71
CA ARG A 55 -10.07 -8.03 2.84
C ARG A 55 -9.31 -8.68 1.68
N SER A 56 -8.23 -8.02 1.25
CA SER A 56 -7.44 -8.41 0.08
C SER A 56 -5.96 -8.47 0.46
N GLY A 57 -5.22 -9.38 -0.18
CA GLY A 57 -3.76 -9.45 -0.05
C GLY A 57 -3.00 -8.39 -0.85
N TYR A 58 -3.71 -7.55 -1.61
CA TYR A 58 -3.15 -6.54 -2.50
C TYR A 58 -3.62 -5.11 -2.19
N ILE A 59 -4.75 -4.95 -1.52
CA ILE A 59 -5.34 -3.64 -1.21
C ILE A 59 -5.64 -3.59 0.29
N ARG A 60 -5.14 -2.55 0.99
CA ARG A 60 -5.35 -2.36 2.44
C ARG A 60 -6.75 -1.86 2.76
N CYS A 61 -7.16 -0.77 2.11
CA CYS A 61 -8.37 -0.03 2.44
C CYS A 61 -9.12 0.34 1.15
N ALA A 62 -10.44 0.08 1.12
CA ALA A 62 -11.27 0.35 -0.05
C ALA A 62 -11.36 1.86 -0.38
N VAL A 63 -11.34 2.71 0.64
CA VAL A 63 -11.45 4.19 0.50
C VAL A 63 -10.11 4.91 0.51
N ASN A 64 -9.03 4.21 0.89
CA ASN A 64 -7.66 4.72 0.83
C ASN A 64 -6.70 3.63 0.29
N PRO A 65 -6.80 3.28 -1.00
CA PRO A 65 -6.04 2.17 -1.57
C PRO A 65 -4.52 2.42 -1.62
N CYS A 66 -4.09 3.69 -1.59
CA CYS A 66 -2.68 4.07 -1.71
C CYS A 66 -1.99 4.38 -0.37
N GLY A 67 -2.73 4.52 0.72
CA GLY A 67 -2.20 4.99 2.01
C GLY A 67 -1.97 3.86 3.05
N PRO A 68 -1.05 4.06 4.01
CA PRO A 68 -0.91 3.20 5.18
C PRO A 68 -2.13 3.34 6.12
N CYS A 69 -2.45 2.28 6.87
CA CYS A 69 -3.55 2.31 7.84
C CYS A 69 -3.28 3.27 9.02
N GLN A 70 -2.02 3.43 9.44
CA GLN A 70 -1.63 4.24 10.62
C GLN A 70 -2.01 5.73 10.53
N ASP A 71 -2.14 6.30 9.33
CA ASP A 71 -2.51 7.71 9.11
C ASP A 71 -3.80 7.86 8.29
N CYS A 72 -4.62 6.80 8.21
CA CYS A 72 -5.83 6.82 7.39
C CYS A 72 -6.91 7.70 8.05
N ARG A 73 -7.22 8.85 7.44
CA ARG A 73 -8.31 9.74 7.89
C ARG A 73 -9.69 9.04 7.93
N TYR A 74 -9.86 7.99 7.15
CA TYR A 74 -11.10 7.22 7.06
C TYR A 74 -11.12 6.01 7.99
N TYR A 75 -10.13 5.81 8.86
CA TYR A 75 -10.13 4.65 9.74
C TYR A 75 -11.33 4.70 10.70
N GLU A 76 -12.14 3.63 10.67
CA GLU A 76 -13.24 3.38 11.61
C GLU A 76 -13.07 1.96 12.15
N GLN A 77 -13.13 1.79 13.47
CA GLN A 77 -13.10 0.47 14.08
C GLN A 77 -14.40 -0.27 13.78
N LYS A 78 -14.30 -1.55 13.41
CA LYS A 78 -15.44 -2.44 13.21
C LYS A 78 -16.07 -2.72 14.57
N GLU A 79 -17.36 -2.46 14.69
CA GLU A 79 -18.13 -2.90 15.84
C GLU A 79 -18.12 -4.43 15.90
N LEU A 80 -17.46 -4.97 16.93
CA LEU A 80 -17.51 -6.39 17.23
C LEU A 80 -18.89 -6.67 17.80
N THR A 81 -19.86 -6.95 16.95
CA THR A 81 -21.10 -7.59 17.41
C THR A 81 -20.69 -8.97 17.89
N SER A 82 -20.47 -9.12 19.19
CA SER A 82 -20.34 -10.41 19.85
C SER A 82 -21.66 -11.14 19.65
N SER A 83 -21.79 -11.86 18.53
CA SER A 83 -22.76 -12.93 18.43
C SER A 83 -22.25 -14.04 19.35
N GLU A 84 -22.55 -13.92 20.64
CA GLU A 84 -22.69 -15.07 21.53
C GLU A 84 -23.74 -15.96 20.88
N SER A 85 -23.27 -17.02 20.23
CA SER A 85 -24.09 -18.13 19.79
C SER A 85 -24.52 -18.90 21.04
N THR A 86 -25.72 -18.62 21.52
CA THR A 86 -26.47 -19.52 22.42
C THR A 86 -26.72 -20.86 21.73
#